data_AF-A0A5J4PJS0-F1
#
_entry.id   AF-A0A5J4PJS0-F1
#
_cell.length_a   1.000
_cell.length_b   1.000
_cell.length_c   1.000
_cell.angle_alpha   90.00
_cell.angle_beta   90.00
_cell.angle_gamma   90.00
#
_symmetry.space_group_name_H-M   'P 1'
#
loop_
_entity.id
_entity.type
_entity.pdbx_description
1 polymer ?
#
loop_
_entity_poly.entity_id
_entity_poly.type
_entity_poly.pdbx_seq_one_letter_code
_entity_poly.pdbx_strand_id
1 'polypeptide(L)'
;IEAGLACLAPRGRFIEIGKADLYGGTNVNILPMKKNILYFAIAVDELILSQKDDNGIVGGNEDSELGELMNECLKLLCSGAIEPIPTRVFPINEVQNAFSYLESAQHIGKVVLSPIAEGFAPISLPQYRAVVPLCSQGSYIVEDGTYLVTGGTAGFSLELAAMLLKSGAKHLVI
;
A
#
# COMPACT_ATOMS: atom_id res chain seq x y z
N ILE A 1 -0.91 -17.81 16.24
CA ILE A 1 -2.36 -17.91 16.55
C ILE A 1 -2.68 -18.65 17.85
N GLU A 2 -2.26 -19.92 18.05
CA GLU A 2 -2.76 -20.76 19.16
C GLU A 2 -2.60 -20.18 20.57
N ALA A 3 -1.42 -19.63 20.89
CA ALA A 3 -1.18 -19.01 22.20
C ALA A 3 -2.13 -17.83 22.45
N GLY A 4 -2.41 -17.02 21.43
CA GLY A 4 -3.36 -15.90 21.51
C GLY A 4 -4.80 -16.38 21.76
N LEU A 5 -5.23 -17.45 21.10
CA LEU A 5 -6.54 -18.06 21.35
C LEU A 5 -6.67 -18.60 22.78
N ALA A 6 -5.59 -19.16 23.34
CA ALA A 6 -5.59 -19.66 24.71
C ALA A 6 -5.79 -18.55 25.75
N CYS A 7 -5.32 -17.33 25.46
CA CYS A 7 -5.47 -16.14 26.32
C CYS A 7 -6.90 -15.60 26.38
N LEU A 8 -7.83 -16.06 25.54
CA LEU A 8 -9.19 -15.56 25.56
C LEU A 8 -9.98 -16.04 26.79
N ALA A 9 -10.62 -15.07 27.44
CA ALA A 9 -11.70 -15.31 28.40
C ALA A 9 -12.94 -15.89 27.69
N PRO A 10 -13.87 -16.54 28.44
CA PRO A 10 -15.16 -16.95 27.89
C PRO A 10 -15.86 -15.80 27.16
N ARG A 11 -16.39 -16.07 25.97
CA ARG A 11 -17.05 -15.08 25.08
C ARG A 11 -16.12 -13.99 24.53
N GLY A 12 -14.80 -14.16 24.65
CA GLY A 12 -13.82 -13.27 24.06
C GLY A 12 -13.85 -13.24 22.54
N ARG A 13 -13.25 -12.19 21.96
CA ARG A 13 -13.14 -11.99 20.50
C ARG A 13 -11.66 -11.99 20.13
N PHE A 14 -11.27 -12.90 19.25
CA PHE A 14 -9.97 -12.87 18.61
C PHE A 14 -10.06 -12.02 17.35
N ILE A 15 -9.23 -10.99 17.23
CA ILE A 15 -9.14 -10.14 16.05
C ILE A 15 -7.81 -10.43 15.38
N GLU A 16 -7.83 -11.24 14.32
CA GLU A 16 -6.66 -11.56 13.52
C GLU A 16 -6.50 -10.53 12.40
N ILE A 17 -5.35 -9.85 12.39
CA ILE A 17 -4.96 -8.88 11.35
C ILE A 17 -3.77 -9.37 10.54
N GLY A 18 -3.10 -10.43 11.01
CA GLY A 18 -1.99 -11.08 10.34
C GLY A 18 -2.46 -11.91 9.15
N LYS A 19 -1.71 -11.81 8.05
CA LYS A 19 -2.03 -12.50 6.80
C LYS A 19 -1.25 -13.80 6.62
N ALA A 20 -0.03 -13.89 7.11
CA ALA A 20 0.88 -15.01 6.84
C ALA A 20 0.24 -16.39 7.14
N ASP A 21 -0.33 -16.55 8.32
CA ASP A 21 -0.94 -17.83 8.73
C ASP A 21 -2.21 -18.16 7.93
N LEU A 22 -3.01 -17.14 7.56
CA LEU A 22 -4.26 -17.28 6.82
C LEU A 22 -4.01 -17.74 5.38
N TYR A 23 -3.12 -17.05 4.65
CA TYR A 23 -2.75 -17.44 3.27
C TYR A 23 -1.90 -18.72 3.26
N GLY A 24 -1.20 -19.03 4.34
CA GLY A 24 -0.46 -20.27 4.52
C GLY A 24 -1.33 -21.50 4.73
N GLY A 25 -2.65 -21.35 4.89
CA GLY A 25 -3.56 -22.49 5.16
C GLY A 25 -3.30 -23.16 6.50
N THR A 26 -2.86 -22.38 7.49
CA THR A 26 -2.51 -22.91 8.81
C THR A 26 -3.74 -23.50 9.50
N ASN A 27 -3.62 -24.72 10.02
CA ASN A 27 -4.70 -25.34 10.79
C ASN A 27 -4.91 -24.60 12.12
N VAL A 28 -6.17 -24.29 12.43
CA VAL A 28 -6.55 -23.67 13.71
C VAL A 28 -7.28 -24.69 14.58
N ASN A 29 -6.81 -24.87 15.81
CA ASN A 29 -7.47 -25.74 16.78
C ASN A 29 -8.83 -25.17 17.17
N ILE A 30 -9.90 -25.95 17.02
CA ILE A 30 -11.28 -25.55 17.33
C ILE A 30 -11.64 -25.69 18.82
N LEU A 31 -10.84 -26.39 19.63
CA LEU A 31 -11.12 -26.61 21.05
C LEU A 31 -11.36 -25.32 21.86
N PRO A 32 -10.65 -24.19 21.62
CA PRO A 32 -10.93 -22.91 22.27
C PRO A 32 -12.37 -22.42 22.10
N MET A 33 -13.07 -22.81 21.01
CA MET A 33 -14.47 -22.43 20.75
C MET A 33 -15.44 -22.94 21.82
N LYS A 34 -15.06 -23.95 22.62
CA LYS A 34 -15.86 -24.39 23.80
C LYS A 34 -16.10 -23.27 24.81
N LYS A 35 -15.24 -22.25 24.83
CA LYS A 35 -15.42 -21.03 25.65
C LYS A 35 -16.40 -20.03 25.05
N ASN A 36 -17.10 -20.40 23.97
CA ASN A 36 -18.01 -19.55 23.20
C ASN A 36 -17.33 -18.28 22.66
N ILE A 37 -16.07 -18.38 22.26
CA ILE A 37 -15.30 -17.27 21.69
C ILE A 37 -15.69 -17.03 20.23
N LEU A 38 -15.39 -15.83 19.73
CA LEU A 38 -15.52 -15.45 18.32
C LEU A 38 -14.13 -15.23 17.71
N TYR A 39 -13.97 -15.62 16.45
CA TYR A 39 -12.76 -15.39 15.67
C TYR A 39 -13.09 -14.55 14.44
N PHE A 40 -12.43 -13.40 14.31
CA PHE A 40 -12.57 -12.50 13.17
C PHE A 40 -11.22 -12.38 12.46
N ALA A 41 -11.17 -12.74 11.19
CA ALA A 41 -10.07 -12.35 10.31
C ALA A 41 -10.46 -11.04 9.64
N ILE A 42 -9.70 -9.98 9.89
CA ILE A 42 -9.97 -8.64 9.36
C ILE A 42 -8.87 -8.24 8.38
N ALA A 43 -9.26 -8.05 7.12
CA ALA A 43 -8.38 -7.59 6.05
C ALA A 43 -8.84 -6.20 5.57
N VAL A 44 -8.25 -5.15 6.13
CA VAL A 44 -8.60 -3.75 5.80
C VAL A 44 -8.30 -3.43 4.33
N ASP A 45 -7.26 -4.04 3.76
CA ASP A 45 -6.93 -3.88 2.34
C ASP A 45 -8.00 -4.49 1.42
N GLU A 46 -8.62 -5.62 1.79
CA GLU A 46 -9.76 -6.15 1.02
C GLU A 46 -10.99 -5.24 1.12
N LEU A 47 -11.23 -4.62 2.27
CA LEU A 47 -12.28 -3.61 2.42
C LEU A 47 -12.03 -2.43 1.47
N ILE A 48 -10.78 -1.95 1.39
CA ILE A 48 -10.40 -0.87 0.47
C ILE A 48 -10.59 -1.30 -0.99
N LEU A 49 -10.09 -2.48 -1.37
CA LEU A 49 -10.09 -2.97 -2.75
C LEU A 49 -11.49 -3.33 -3.27
N SER A 50 -12.40 -3.71 -2.38
CA SER A 50 -13.78 -4.09 -2.75
C SER A 50 -14.71 -2.89 -2.91
N GLN A 51 -14.36 -1.72 -2.38
CA GLN A 51 -15.18 -0.51 -2.47
C GLN A 51 -14.77 0.36 -3.65
N LYS A 52 -15.72 0.57 -4.56
CA LYS A 52 -15.57 1.44 -5.73
C LYS A 52 -16.65 2.50 -5.74
N ASP A 53 -16.28 3.72 -6.09
CA ASP A 53 -17.25 4.77 -6.38
C ASP A 53 -17.92 4.56 -7.75
N ASP A 54 -18.85 5.44 -8.11
CA ASP A 54 -19.57 5.40 -9.39
C ASP A 54 -18.63 5.52 -10.61
N ASN A 55 -17.41 6.04 -10.42
CA ASN A 55 -16.38 6.17 -11.46
C ASN A 55 -15.43 4.96 -11.50
N GLY A 56 -15.63 3.96 -10.64
CA GLY A 56 -14.78 2.78 -10.54
C GLY A 56 -13.47 3.00 -9.78
N ILE A 57 -13.31 4.15 -9.11
CA ILE A 57 -12.14 4.47 -8.29
C ILE A 57 -12.22 3.66 -7.00
N VAL A 58 -11.13 2.97 -6.69
CA VAL A 58 -11.00 2.15 -5.48
C VAL A 58 -10.78 3.05 -4.27
N GLY A 59 -11.43 2.72 -3.15
CA GLY A 59 -11.33 3.48 -1.89
C GLY A 59 -12.67 4.00 -1.36
N GLY A 60 -13.78 3.62 -2.00
CA GLY A 60 -15.12 4.01 -1.56
C GLY A 60 -15.39 5.52 -1.67
N ASN A 61 -16.51 5.94 -1.10
CA ASN A 61 -16.94 7.35 -1.02
C ASN A 61 -17.34 7.66 0.43
N GLU A 62 -17.86 8.86 0.70
CA GLU A 62 -18.24 9.27 2.07
C GLU A 62 -19.36 8.41 2.68
N ASP A 63 -20.22 7.83 1.85
CA ASP A 63 -21.36 6.99 2.25
C ASP A 63 -20.99 5.50 2.33
N SER A 64 -19.75 5.14 2.02
CA SER A 64 -19.30 3.76 2.03
C SER A 64 -18.77 3.36 3.40
N GLU A 65 -18.73 2.05 3.70
CA GLU A 65 -18.23 1.55 5.00
C GLU A 65 -16.80 2.02 5.29
N LEU A 66 -15.97 2.17 4.25
CA LEU A 66 -14.63 2.73 4.39
C LEU A 66 -14.66 4.23 4.70
N GLY A 67 -15.54 4.99 4.04
CA GLY A 67 -15.76 6.41 4.33
C GLY A 67 -16.22 6.66 5.77
N GLU A 68 -17.17 5.86 6.25
CA GLU A 68 -17.64 5.90 7.64
C GLU A 68 -16.50 5.62 8.63
N LEU A 69 -15.70 4.57 8.40
CA LEU A 69 -14.56 4.22 9.24
C LEU A 69 -13.49 5.32 9.25
N MET A 70 -13.18 5.88 8.08
CA MET A 70 -12.23 7.00 7.96
C MET A 70 -12.73 8.23 8.71
N ASN A 71 -14.03 8.54 8.62
CA ASN A 71 -14.65 9.64 9.36
C ASN A 71 -14.58 9.43 10.87
N GLU A 72 -14.75 8.20 11.36
CA GLU A 72 -14.58 7.87 12.79
C GLU A 72 -13.12 8.08 13.24
N CYS A 73 -12.15 7.57 12.48
CA CYS A 73 -10.72 7.80 12.73
C CYS A 73 -10.38 9.30 12.81
N LEU A 74 -10.90 10.10 11.88
CA LEU A 74 -10.70 11.55 11.87
C LEU A 74 -11.29 12.22 13.11
N LYS A 75 -12.49 11.83 13.55
CA LYS A 75 -13.10 12.36 14.79
C LYS A 75 -12.23 12.04 16.02
N LEU A 76 -11.65 10.84 16.09
CA LEU A 76 -10.77 10.45 17.18
C LEU A 76 -9.45 11.24 17.17
N LEU A 77 -8.88 11.50 16.00
CA LEU A 77 -7.71 12.37 15.85
C LEU A 77 -8.01 13.82 16.24
N CYS A 78 -9.09 14.39 15.71
CA CYS A 78 -9.48 15.78 16.00
C CYS A 78 -9.84 16.02 17.47
N SER A 79 -10.38 15.00 18.14
CA SER A 79 -10.69 15.08 19.58
C SER A 79 -9.46 14.86 20.47
N GLY A 80 -8.32 14.42 19.91
CA GLY A 80 -7.13 14.05 20.68
C GLY A 80 -7.24 12.70 21.40
N ALA A 81 -8.27 11.91 21.12
CA ALA A 81 -8.41 10.55 21.67
C ALA A 81 -7.35 9.59 21.10
N ILE A 82 -6.85 9.89 19.90
CA ILE A 82 -5.71 9.22 19.28
C ILE A 82 -4.65 10.28 18.97
N GLU A 83 -3.42 10.04 19.44
CA GLU A 83 -2.27 10.88 19.15
C GLU A 83 -1.36 10.21 18.09
N PRO A 84 -0.59 11.00 17.32
CA PRO A 84 0.41 10.44 16.40
C PRO A 84 1.41 9.54 17.13
N ILE A 85 1.69 8.37 16.56
CA ILE A 85 2.71 7.45 17.08
C ILE A 85 4.12 7.97 16.82
N PRO A 86 5.14 7.55 17.62
CA PRO A 86 6.54 7.85 17.34
C PRO A 86 6.87 7.57 15.88
N THR A 87 7.50 8.54 15.20
CA THR A 87 7.77 8.44 13.77
C THR A 87 9.24 8.68 13.52
N ARG A 88 9.91 7.72 12.87
CA ARG A 88 11.27 7.87 12.36
C ARG A 88 11.22 8.21 10.88
N VAL A 89 11.71 9.40 10.55
CA VAL A 89 11.75 9.90 9.19
C VAL A 89 13.13 9.66 8.58
N PHE A 90 13.15 9.06 7.40
CA PHE A 90 14.32 8.97 6.53
C PHE A 90 14.10 9.86 5.31
N PRO A 91 15.12 10.58 4.83
CA PRO A 91 15.00 11.29 3.56
C PRO A 91 14.89 10.28 2.40
N ILE A 92 14.23 10.66 1.31
CA ILE A 92 13.87 9.72 0.23
C ILE A 92 15.08 9.10 -0.48
N ASN A 93 16.22 9.79 -0.47
CA ASN A 93 17.50 9.29 -0.96
C ASN A 93 18.14 8.21 -0.05
N GLU A 94 17.61 8.01 1.15
CA GLU A 94 18.03 6.97 2.11
C GLU A 94 17.03 5.80 2.18
N VAL A 95 16.27 5.55 1.12
CA VAL A 95 15.28 4.46 1.05
C VAL A 95 15.86 3.12 1.48
N GLN A 96 17.08 2.79 1.07
CA GLN A 96 17.73 1.53 1.43
C GLN A 96 17.95 1.42 2.95
N ASN A 97 18.42 2.50 3.58
CA ASN A 97 18.61 2.54 5.03
C ASN A 97 17.27 2.39 5.78
N ALA A 98 16.20 3.01 5.26
CA ALA A 98 14.86 2.90 5.85
C ALA A 98 14.33 1.46 5.82
N PHE A 99 14.53 0.74 4.70
CA PHE A 99 14.17 -0.68 4.60
C PHE A 99 15.02 -1.57 5.51
N SER A 100 16.34 -1.38 5.54
CA SER A 100 17.21 -2.14 6.48
C SER A 100 16.83 -1.89 7.94
N TYR A 101 16.45 -0.67 8.30
CA TYR A 101 15.93 -0.35 9.63
C TYR A 101 14.59 -1.03 9.91
N LEU A 102 13.67 -1.04 8.95
CA LEU A 102 12.39 -1.75 9.05
C LEU A 102 12.59 -3.26 9.25
N GLU A 103 13.45 -3.88 8.44
CA GLU A 103 13.80 -5.32 8.48
C GLU A 103 14.42 -5.74 9.81
N SER A 104 15.18 -4.85 10.45
CA SER A 104 15.76 -5.13 11.78
C SER A 104 14.71 -5.36 12.87
N ALA A 105 13.44 -4.98 12.63
CA ALA A 105 12.32 -5.05 13.57
C ALA A 105 12.56 -4.33 14.92
N GLN A 106 13.56 -3.43 15.00
CA GLN A 106 13.87 -2.64 16.20
C GLN A 106 13.18 -1.28 16.22
N HIS A 107 12.34 -0.99 15.22
CA HIS A 107 11.66 0.28 15.11
C HIS A 107 10.49 0.39 16.09
N ILE A 108 10.38 1.53 16.76
CA ILE A 108 9.20 1.90 17.56
C ILE A 108 8.36 2.86 16.73
N GLY A 109 7.09 2.50 16.52
CA GLY A 109 6.13 3.31 15.78
C GLY A 109 6.34 3.24 14.26
N LYS A 110 6.21 4.37 13.55
CA LYS A 110 6.18 4.43 12.08
C LYS A 110 7.54 4.77 11.48
N VAL A 111 7.93 4.08 10.41
CA VAL A 111 9.02 4.49 9.52
C VAL A 111 8.41 5.24 8.34
N VAL A 112 8.90 6.46 8.07
CA VAL A 112 8.40 7.35 7.00
C VAL A 112 9.53 7.78 6.10
N LEU A 113 9.29 7.79 4.79
CA LEU A 113 10.18 8.41 3.81
C LEU A 113 9.69 9.82 3.49
N SER A 114 10.57 10.81 3.62
CA SER A 114 10.27 12.20 3.32
C SER A 114 11.01 12.65 2.05
N PRO A 115 10.31 13.24 1.06
CA PRO A 115 10.97 13.88 -0.08
C PRO A 115 11.75 15.14 0.31
N ILE A 116 11.51 15.69 1.51
CA ILE A 116 12.22 16.84 2.07
C ILE A 116 13.29 16.32 3.02
N ALA A 117 14.55 16.69 2.78
CA ALA A 117 15.70 16.19 3.53
C ALA A 117 15.67 16.55 5.03
N GLU A 118 14.91 17.58 5.43
CA GLU A 118 14.91 18.13 6.80
C GLU A 118 13.78 17.61 7.71
N GLY A 119 13.08 16.54 7.32
CA GLY A 119 11.92 16.06 8.09
C GLY A 119 10.76 17.06 8.06
N PHE A 120 9.74 16.85 8.90
CA PHE A 120 8.51 17.67 8.95
C PHE A 120 8.75 19.11 9.48
N ALA A 121 9.64 19.87 8.86
CA ALA A 121 9.76 21.31 9.07
C ALA A 121 8.44 21.98 8.66
N PRO A 122 8.00 23.05 9.36
CA PRO A 122 6.79 23.78 9.00
C PRO A 122 6.87 24.19 7.53
N ILE A 123 5.81 23.83 6.80
CA ILE A 123 5.69 23.97 5.34
C ILE A 123 5.90 25.44 4.98
N SER A 124 7.14 25.82 4.70
CA SER A 124 7.42 26.86 3.73
C SER A 124 6.98 26.26 2.41
N LEU A 125 6.00 26.88 1.74
CA LEU A 125 5.47 26.43 0.45
C LEU A 125 6.60 25.82 -0.39
N PRO A 126 6.50 24.54 -0.81
CA PRO A 126 7.59 23.89 -1.51
C PRO A 126 7.92 24.73 -2.75
N GLN A 127 9.16 25.21 -2.85
CA GLN A 127 9.69 25.61 -4.15
C GLN A 127 9.58 24.38 -5.03
N TYR A 128 8.63 24.41 -5.96
CA TYR A 128 8.27 23.30 -6.82
C TYR A 128 9.43 22.99 -7.77
N ARG A 129 10.50 22.38 -7.25
CA ARG A 129 11.41 21.62 -8.09
C ARG A 129 10.72 20.31 -8.32
N ALA A 130 10.09 20.20 -9.47
CA ALA A 130 9.66 18.92 -10.02
C ALA A 130 10.90 18.04 -10.16
N VAL A 131 11.25 17.32 -9.10
CA VAL A 131 12.12 16.16 -9.19
C VAL A 131 11.22 15.10 -9.81
N VAL A 132 11.21 15.04 -11.13
CA VAL A 132 10.69 13.88 -11.85
C VAL A 132 11.75 12.80 -11.66
N PRO A 133 11.49 11.75 -10.85
CA PRO A 133 12.43 10.65 -10.76
C PRO A 133 12.56 10.08 -12.17
N LEU A 134 13.78 9.98 -12.70
CA LEU A 134 14.05 9.37 -14.01
C LEU A 134 13.52 7.93 -14.12
N CYS A 135 13.14 7.31 -12.98
CA CYS A 135 12.84 5.88 -12.86
C CYS A 135 11.43 5.57 -12.33
N SER A 136 10.55 6.56 -12.05
CA SER A 136 9.24 6.30 -11.39
C SER A 136 8.04 6.20 -12.34
N GLN A 137 8.25 6.30 -13.65
CA GLN A 137 7.19 6.19 -14.66
C GLN A 137 7.48 4.93 -15.47
N GLY A 138 6.86 3.81 -15.12
CA GLY A 138 7.10 2.47 -15.71
C GLY A 138 6.82 2.32 -17.21
N SER A 139 6.91 3.39 -18.00
CA SER A 139 6.96 3.39 -19.45
C SER A 139 7.42 4.77 -19.94
N TYR A 140 8.44 4.84 -20.78
CA TYR A 140 8.83 6.05 -21.53
C TYR A 140 7.89 6.35 -22.69
N ILE A 141 6.76 5.64 -22.74
CA ILE A 141 5.85 5.63 -23.86
C ILE A 141 4.80 6.70 -23.63
N VAL A 142 4.95 7.79 -24.36
CA VAL A 142 3.90 8.77 -24.60
C VAL A 142 2.81 8.09 -25.44
N GLU A 143 1.60 8.08 -24.92
CA GLU A 143 0.42 7.42 -25.51
C GLU A 143 0.18 7.87 -26.96
N ASP A 144 0.34 9.18 -27.23
CA ASP A 144 0.18 9.77 -28.57
C ASP A 144 1.52 9.95 -29.33
N GLY A 145 2.61 9.37 -28.82
CA GLY A 145 3.91 9.37 -29.49
C GLY A 145 3.96 8.42 -30.70
N THR A 146 4.83 8.72 -31.67
CA THR A 146 5.11 7.85 -32.82
C THR A 146 6.52 7.29 -32.73
N TYR A 147 6.64 5.96 -32.78
CA TYR A 147 7.91 5.24 -32.57
C TYR A 147 8.37 4.58 -33.86
N LEU A 148 9.57 4.94 -34.33
CA LEU A 148 10.20 4.32 -35.51
C LEU A 148 11.06 3.13 -35.07
N VAL A 149 10.75 1.93 -35.57
CA VAL A 149 11.50 0.69 -35.32
C VAL A 149 12.07 0.19 -36.64
N THR A 150 13.30 0.58 -36.95
CA THR A 150 13.96 0.18 -38.20
C THR A 150 14.20 -1.33 -38.24
N GLY A 151 13.75 -1.99 -39.31
CA GLY A 151 13.90 -3.43 -39.47
C GLY A 151 12.93 -4.25 -38.62
N GLY A 152 11.83 -3.67 -38.13
CA GLY A 152 10.87 -4.29 -37.20
C GLY A 152 10.01 -5.43 -37.74
N THR A 153 10.35 -6.03 -38.88
CA THR A 153 9.59 -7.14 -39.49
C THR A 153 10.06 -8.53 -39.04
N ALA A 154 11.20 -8.64 -38.35
CA ALA A 154 11.71 -9.92 -37.86
C ALA A 154 12.68 -9.75 -36.67
N GLY A 155 12.91 -10.84 -35.94
CA GLY A 155 13.95 -10.89 -34.91
C GLY A 155 13.71 -9.94 -33.74
N PHE A 156 14.80 -9.35 -33.22
CA PHE A 156 14.77 -8.50 -32.03
C PHE A 156 13.89 -7.25 -32.22
N SER A 157 13.95 -6.62 -33.38
CA SER A 157 13.22 -5.39 -33.69
C SER A 157 11.70 -5.63 -33.73
N LEU A 158 11.25 -6.83 -34.13
CA LEU A 158 9.83 -7.21 -34.01
C LEU A 158 9.40 -7.39 -32.55
N GLU A 159 10.23 -8.02 -31.72
CA GLU A 159 9.94 -8.17 -30.28
C GLU A 159 9.93 -6.80 -29.57
N LEU A 160 10.85 -5.91 -29.94
CA LEU A 160 10.86 -4.53 -29.44
C LEU A 160 9.59 -3.78 -29.82
N ALA A 161 9.11 -3.89 -31.07
CA ALA A 161 7.84 -3.30 -31.49
C ALA A 161 6.65 -3.86 -30.67
N ALA A 162 6.64 -5.17 -30.40
CA ALA A 162 5.63 -5.81 -29.56
C ALA A 162 5.70 -5.34 -28.09
N MET A 163 6.89 -5.13 -27.55
CA MET A 163 7.08 -4.55 -26.22
C MET A 163 6.57 -3.11 -26.16
N LEU A 164 6.85 -2.27 -27.17
CA LEU A 164 6.35 -0.90 -27.23
C LEU A 164 4.81 -0.85 -27.22
N LEU A 165 4.15 -1.74 -27.99
CA LEU A 165 2.68 -1.89 -27.95
C LEU A 165 2.18 -2.28 -26.56
N LYS A 166 2.77 -3.30 -25.94
CA LYS A 166 2.40 -3.75 -24.58
C LYS A 166 2.60 -2.66 -23.52
N SER A 167 3.58 -1.79 -23.75
CA SER A 167 3.91 -0.66 -22.89
C SER A 167 3.09 0.62 -23.17
N GLY A 168 2.11 0.56 -24.10
CA GLY A 168 1.12 1.62 -24.33
C GLY A 168 1.29 2.44 -25.60
N ALA A 169 2.20 2.08 -26.51
CA ALA A 169 2.43 2.85 -27.74
C ALA A 169 1.25 2.65 -28.70
N LYS A 170 0.67 3.73 -29.21
CA LYS A 170 -0.42 3.65 -30.19
C LYS A 170 0.05 3.73 -31.64
N HIS A 171 1.17 4.40 -31.91
CA HIS A 171 1.65 4.65 -33.26
C HIS A 171 3.07 4.09 -33.47
N LEU A 172 3.20 3.12 -34.36
CA LEU A 172 4.47 2.51 -34.76
C LEU A 172 4.71 2.68 -36.26
N VAL A 173 5.96 2.98 -36.60
CA VAL A 173 6.46 2.96 -37.97
C VAL A 173 7.53 1.88 -38.02
N ILE A 174 7.36 0.89 -38.89
CA ILE A 174 8.24 -0.27 -39.06
C ILE A 174 8.94 -0.22 -40.42
#